data_AF-E0LYS9-F1
#
_entry.id   AF-E0LYS9-F1
#
_cell.length_a   1.000
_cell.length_b   1.000
_cell.length_c   1.000
_cell.angle_alpha   90.00
_cell.angle_beta   90.00
_cell.angle_gamma   90.00
#
_symmetry.space_group_name_H-M   'P 1'
#
loop_
_entity.id
_entity.type
_entity.pdbx_description
1 polymer ?
#
loop_
_entity_poly.entity_id
_entity_poly.type
_entity_poly.pdbx_seq_one_letter_code
_entity_poly.pdbx_strand_id
1 'polypeptide(L)'
;MKLAIIEAGIGRKQLMTPVSPGVINGRLAQRDVVATIRITYTRQNYRIESVGSENLRAGQGVILNNDNDWMANLDQDIQLRLSALAAR
;
A
#
# COMPACT_ATOMS: atom_id res chain seq x y z
N MET A 1 -13.03 -6.03 -1.30
CA MET A 1 -11.85 -5.59 -0.55
C MET A 1 -10.53 -6.06 -1.18
N LYS A 2 -10.13 -7.34 -1.05
CA LYS A 2 -8.86 -7.86 -1.61
C LYS A 2 -8.56 -7.40 -3.03
N LEU A 3 -9.53 -7.56 -3.94
CA LEU A 3 -9.39 -7.18 -5.35
C LEU A 3 -9.07 -5.68 -5.50
N ALA A 4 -9.84 -4.82 -4.84
CA ALA A 4 -9.63 -3.38 -4.88
C ALA A 4 -8.23 -2.97 -4.40
N ILE A 5 -7.75 -3.58 -3.30
CA ILE A 5 -6.41 -3.34 -2.76
C ILE A 5 -5.31 -3.74 -3.77
N ILE A 6 -5.44 -4.92 -4.37
CA ILE A 6 -4.45 -5.42 -5.33
C ILE A 6 -4.44 -4.54 -6.58
N GLU A 7 -5.61 -4.21 -7.13
CA GLU A 7 -5.70 -3.40 -8.36
C GLU A 7 -5.23 -1.97 -8.15
N ALA A 8 -5.51 -1.36 -6.99
CA ALA A 8 -4.98 -0.03 -6.64
C ALA A 8 -3.44 -0.03 -6.60
N GLY A 9 -2.83 -1.02 -5.92
CA GLY A 9 -1.37 -1.14 -5.87
C GLY A 9 -0.74 -1.40 -7.24
N ILE A 10 -1.34 -2.29 -8.06
CA ILE A 10 -0.87 -2.57 -9.43
C ILE A 10 -0.92 -1.29 -10.29
N GLY A 11 -1.99 -0.49 -10.18
CA GLY A 11 -2.13 0.79 -10.89
C GLY A 11 -0.98 1.76 -10.60
N ARG A 12 -0.40 1.66 -9.40
CA ARG A 12 0.78 2.43 -8.97
C ARG A 12 2.12 1.74 -9.22
N LYS A 13 2.13 0.60 -9.91
CA LYS A 13 3.33 -0.24 -10.12
C LYS A 13 3.96 -0.72 -8.80
N GLN A 14 3.15 -0.85 -7.76
CA GLN A 14 3.57 -1.39 -6.46
C GLN A 14 3.38 -2.92 -6.46
N LEU A 15 4.31 -3.62 -5.83
CA LEU A 15 4.19 -5.08 -5.68
C LEU A 15 3.27 -5.39 -4.49
N MET A 16 2.15 -6.04 -4.77
CA MET A 16 1.17 -6.43 -3.75
C MET A 16 1.19 -7.94 -3.54
N THR A 17 1.62 -8.38 -2.37
CA THR A 17 1.80 -9.81 -2.05
C THR A 17 0.85 -10.22 -0.92
N PRO A 18 -0.20 -11.01 -1.20
CA PRO A 18 -1.00 -11.62 -0.15
C PRO A 18 -0.13 -12.59 0.67
N VAL A 19 -0.09 -12.40 1.99
CA VAL A 19 0.75 -13.21 2.89
C VAL A 19 -0.05 -14.13 3.80
N SER A 20 -1.30 -13.77 4.08
CA SER A 20 -2.28 -14.60 4.80
C SER A 20 -3.70 -14.08 4.54
N PRO A 21 -4.76 -14.82 4.94
CA PRO A 21 -6.12 -14.31 4.84
C PRO A 21 -6.27 -12.96 5.55
N GLY A 22 -6.72 -11.94 4.83
CA GLY A 22 -6.91 -10.60 5.37
C GLY A 22 -5.62 -9.78 5.49
N VAL A 23 -4.48 -10.25 4.97
CA VAL A 23 -3.20 -9.51 5.04
C VAL A 23 -2.49 -9.50 3.68
N ILE A 24 -2.14 -8.30 3.22
CA ILE A 24 -1.32 -8.06 2.03
C ILE A 24 -0.13 -7.19 2.43
N ASN A 25 1.08 -7.58 2.06
CA ASN A 25 2.24 -6.68 2.12
C ASN A 25 2.39 -5.97 0.77
N GLY A 26 2.67 -4.67 0.81
CA GLY A 26 2.99 -3.85 -0.35
C GLY A 26 4.46 -3.44 -0.33
N ARG A 27 5.11 -3.44 -1.50
CA ARG A 27 6.45 -2.86 -1.67
C ARG A 27 6.37 -1.68 -2.62
N LEU A 28 6.76 -0.52 -2.12
CA LEU A 28 6.82 0.74 -2.86
C LEU A 28 8.29 1.05 -3.11
N ALA A 29 8.68 1.17 -4.37
CA ALA A 29 10.04 1.56 -4.74
C ALA A 29 9.98 2.90 -5.47
N GLN A 30 10.65 3.92 -4.93
CA GLN A 30 10.83 5.20 -5.59
C GLN A 30 12.32 5.54 -5.60
N ARG A 31 12.95 5.52 -6.78
CA ARG A 31 14.36 5.86 -7.07
C ARG A 31 15.38 5.35 -6.04
N ASP A 32 15.45 6.00 -4.90
CA ASP A 32 16.44 5.80 -3.84
C ASP A 32 15.83 5.25 -2.55
N VAL A 33 14.55 4.93 -2.52
CA VAL A 33 13.81 4.51 -1.33
C VAL A 33 12.93 3.31 -1.65
N VAL A 34 12.94 2.32 -0.74
CA VAL A 34 11.98 1.23 -0.71
C VAL A 34 11.20 1.28 0.59
N ALA A 35 9.89 1.49 0.52
CA ALA A 35 9.00 1.32 1.66
C ALA A 35 8.26 -0.02 1.58
N THR A 36 8.09 -0.63 2.74
CA THR A 36 7.23 -1.79 2.93
C THR A 36 6.02 -1.37 3.75
N ILE A 37 4.84 -1.60 3.19
CA ILE A 37 3.57 -1.41 3.88
C ILE A 37 2.89 -2.75 4.15
N ARG A 38 2.01 -2.76 5.14
CA ARG A 38 1.08 -3.86 5.41
C ARG A 38 -0.34 -3.33 5.35
N ILE A 39 -1.18 -4.09 4.67
CA ILE A 39 -2.60 -3.83 4.56
C ILE A 39 -3.34 -4.97 5.21
N THR A 40 -3.98 -4.70 6.34
CA THR A 40 -4.91 -5.63 6.96
C THR A 40 -6.32 -5.30 6.49
N TYR A 41 -7.14 -6.31 6.20
CA TYR A 41 -8.47 -6.08 5.65
C TYR A 41 -9.48 -7.16 6.04
N THR A 42 -10.73 -6.72 6.18
CA THR A 42 -11.90 -7.57 6.34
C THR A 42 -12.80 -7.45 5.11
N ARG A 43 -14.05 -7.93 5.20
CA ARG A 43 -15.04 -7.66 4.15
C ARG A 43 -15.45 -6.18 4.09
N GLN A 44 -15.36 -5.45 5.20
CA GLN A 44 -15.97 -4.13 5.38
C GLN A 44 -14.95 -3.00 5.52
N ASN A 45 -13.76 -3.29 6.04
CA ASN A 45 -12.73 -2.29 6.32
C ASN A 45 -11.34 -2.78 5.91
N TYR A 46 -10.40 -1.84 5.86
CA TYR A 46 -8.98 -2.10 5.75
C TYR A 46 -8.19 -1.04 6.53
N ARG A 47 -6.93 -1.34 6.78
CA ARG A 47 -5.95 -0.42 7.36
C ARG A 47 -4.63 -0.57 6.65
N ILE A 48 -3.97 0.55 6.36
CA ILE A 48 -2.63 0.61 5.78
C ILE A 48 -1.67 1.05 6.88
N GLU A 49 -0.61 0.28 7.09
CA GLU A 49 0.42 0.52 8.11
C GLU A 49 1.80 0.48 7.44
N SER A 50 2.69 1.42 7.76
CA SER A 50 4.11 1.31 7.38
C SER A 50 4.77 0.25 8.26
N VAL A 51 5.44 -0.72 7.63
CA VAL A 51 6.22 -1.76 8.33
C VAL A 51 7.68 -1.33 8.47
N GLY A 52 8.15 -0.52 7.52
CA GLY A 52 9.49 0.05 7.52
C GLY A 52 9.86 0.61 6.16
N SER A 53 10.82 1.52 6.15
CA SER A 53 11.43 2.08 4.94
C SER A 53 12.94 1.86 4.96
N GLU A 54 13.48 1.45 3.82
CA GLU A 54 14.92 1.33 3.57
C GLU A 54 15.31 2.42 2.58
N ASN A 55 16.19 3.33 3.01
CA ASN A 55 16.78 4.32 2.12
C ASN A 55 18.00 3.68 1.44
N LEU A 56 17.91 3.44 0.14
CA LEU A 56 18.95 2.81 -0.67
C LEU A 56 20.25 3.64 -0.72
N ARG A 57 20.22 4.92 -0.27
CA ARG A 57 21.40 5.81 -0.19
C ARG A 57 21.94 6.05 1.21
N ALA A 58 21.20 5.71 2.27
CA ALA A 58 21.61 5.99 3.64
C ALA A 58 21.38 4.76 4.51
N GLY A 59 22.46 4.20 5.06
CA GLY A 59 22.44 2.98 5.87
C GLY A 59 21.70 3.10 7.21
N GLN A 60 20.98 4.19 7.50
CA GLN A 60 20.15 4.35 8.71
C GLN A 60 18.90 5.18 8.36
N GLY A 61 17.73 4.73 8.84
CA GLY A 61 16.41 5.33 8.62
C GLY A 61 16.36 6.84 8.95
N VAL A 62 15.34 7.60 8.55
CA VAL A 62 13.91 7.34 8.59
C VAL A 62 13.26 8.33 7.61
N ILE A 63 12.25 7.89 6.85
CA ILE A 63 11.49 8.77 5.95
C ILE A 63 10.14 9.03 6.58
N LEU A 64 10.07 10.02 7.48
CA LEU A 64 8.85 10.34 8.23
C LEU A 64 7.79 11.10 7.41
N ASN A 65 8.17 11.75 6.30
CA ASN A 65 7.25 12.64 5.57
C ASN A 65 6.68 12.04 4.27
N ASN A 66 7.45 11.28 3.48
CA ASN A 66 6.93 10.72 2.21
C ASN A 66 6.01 9.50 2.43
N ASP A 67 6.18 8.77 3.54
CA ASP A 67 5.37 7.58 3.83
C ASP A 67 3.87 7.94 3.94
N ASN A 68 3.54 9.11 4.47
CA ASN A 68 2.16 9.58 4.62
C ASN A 68 1.50 9.88 3.27
N ASP A 69 2.24 10.53 2.35
CA ASP A 69 1.72 10.82 1.01
C ASP A 69 1.46 9.52 0.24
N TRP A 70 2.33 8.52 0.37
CA TRP A 70 2.12 7.22 -0.29
C TRP A 70 0.91 6.46 0.26
N MET A 71 0.73 6.45 1.57
CA MET A 71 -0.41 5.79 2.20
C MET A 71 -1.72 6.50 1.82
N ALA A 72 -1.77 7.83 1.88
CA ALA A 72 -2.96 8.61 1.49
C ALA A 72 -3.34 8.41 0.02
N ASN A 73 -2.33 8.39 -0.86
CA ASN A 73 -2.52 8.12 -2.27
C ASN A 73 -3.07 6.72 -2.56
N LEU A 74 -2.51 5.70 -1.90
CA LEU A 74 -3.00 4.32 -2.05
C LEU A 74 -4.40 4.17 -1.48
N ASP A 75 -4.69 4.83 -0.36
CA ASP A 75 -6.02 4.87 0.24
C ASP A 75 -7.07 5.42 -0.73
N GLN A 76 -6.79 6.57 -1.35
CA GLN A 76 -7.66 7.17 -2.36
C GLN A 76 -7.92 6.21 -3.53
N ASP A 77 -6.88 5.54 -4.04
CA ASP A 77 -7.04 4.61 -5.17
C ASP A 77 -7.86 3.36 -4.78
N ILE A 78 -7.72 2.87 -3.55
CA ILE A 78 -8.56 1.78 -3.03
C ILE A 78 -10.02 2.23 -2.97
N GLN A 79 -10.30 3.43 -2.45
CA GLN A 79 -11.66 3.97 -2.37
C GLN A 79 -12.30 4.16 -3.74
N LEU A 80 -11.54 4.68 -4.72
CA LEU A 80 -11.99 4.79 -6.11
C LEU A 80 -12.34 3.41 -6.68
N ARG A 81 -11.51 2.39 -6.43
CA ARG A 81 -11.76 1.04 -6.94
C ARG A 81 -12.95 0.38 -6.25
N LEU A 82 -13.14 0.57 -4.96
CA LEU A 82 -14.32 0.11 -4.23
C LEU A 82 -15.59 0.76 -4.77
N SER A 83 -15.56 2.06 -5.04
CA SER A 83 -16.68 2.80 -5.63
C SER A 83 -17.04 2.28 -7.03
N ALA A 84 -16.03 2.05 -7.88
CA ALA A 84 -16.23 1.49 -9.21
C ALA A 84 -16.79 0.07 -9.20
N LEU A 85 -16.43 -0.75 -8.21
CA LEU A 85 -16.96 -2.10 -8.04
C LEU A 85 -18.38 -2.12 -7.48
N ALA A 86 -18.75 -1.14 -6.65
CA ALA A 86 -20.09 -1.01 -6.08
C ALA A 86 -21.12 -0.44 -7.08
N ALA A 87 -20.65 0.32 -8.08
CA ALA A 87 -21.48 0.86 -9.15
C ALA A 87 -21.78 -0.13 -10.29
N ARG A 88 -21.28 -1.37 -10.20
CA ARG A 88 -21.55 -2.47 -11.13
C ARG A 88 -22.68 -3.34 -10.59
#